data_AF-A0A6V7TR89-F1
#
_entry.id   AF-A0A6V7TR89-F1
#
_cell.length_a   1.000
_cell.length_b   1.000
_cell.length_c   1.000
_cell.angle_alpha   90.00
_cell.angle_beta   90.00
_cell.angle_gamma   90.00
#
_symmetry.space_group_name_H-M   'P 1'
#
loop_
_entity.id
_entity.type
_entity.pdbx_description
1 polymer ?
#
loop_
_entity_poly.entity_id
_entity_poly.type
_entity_poly.pdbx_seq_one_letter_code
_entity_poly.pdbx_strand_id
1 'polypeptide(L)'
;MLKFIEMTGNVNKFQLFARTIKKWAKNHFIYDGQFGFLNGATLNVLVIKVLLLYFDSSLLYLLQKFFQTYMEWDWQNIVSLDELTNKPLSWSSMEELNKRKRIFFGKKFGEMNRLENHANLIMIVLTPGYPKQNCSFNVNYSTRQIIQKELEIGNNMLINAKNTYEKMSSINNWKKWLNGVNFLDEYKHYLLILCISTHYNLKENVNYCHYVESRIRLELVFSIEDDNLIKYAHAFSKENWLPNEIKQKYG
;
A
#
# COMPACT_ATOMS: atom_id res chain seq x y z
N MET A 1 15.01 9.08 -9.20
CA MET A 1 15.17 8.24 -8.00
C MET A 1 16.64 8.06 -7.59
N LEU A 2 17.53 7.57 -8.48
CA LEU A 2 18.96 7.36 -8.16
C LEU A 2 19.66 8.60 -7.57
N LYS A 3 19.47 9.78 -8.18
CA LYS A 3 19.99 11.05 -7.64
C LYS A 3 19.65 11.29 -6.17
N PHE A 4 18.41 11.00 -5.76
CA PHE A 4 18.00 11.19 -4.37
C PHE A 4 18.62 10.15 -3.44
N ILE A 5 18.86 8.93 -3.92
CA ILE A 5 19.57 7.90 -3.17
C ILE A 5 21.04 8.31 -3.00
N GLU A 6 21.68 8.83 -4.04
CA GLU A 6 23.05 9.38 -3.97
C GLU A 6 23.13 10.55 -2.98
N MET A 7 22.14 11.45 -3.01
CA MET A 7 22.01 12.55 -2.03
C MET A 7 21.87 12.08 -0.58
N THR A 8 21.63 10.79 -0.31
CA THR A 8 21.58 10.24 1.05
C THR A 8 22.93 9.79 1.59
N GLY A 9 23.99 9.83 0.77
CA GLY A 9 25.37 9.52 1.17
C GLY A 9 25.61 8.08 1.62
N ASN A 10 24.56 7.25 1.75
CA ASN A 10 24.65 5.90 2.26
C ASN A 10 23.57 5.00 1.62
N VAL A 11 23.91 4.47 0.43
CA VAL A 11 23.06 3.57 -0.33
C VAL A 11 22.68 2.32 0.47
N ASN A 12 23.59 1.79 1.29
CA ASN A 12 23.33 0.62 2.13
C ASN A 12 22.26 0.90 3.20
N LYS A 13 22.32 2.08 3.84
CA LYS A 13 21.31 2.52 4.81
C LYS A 13 19.95 2.66 4.14
N PHE A 14 19.88 3.27 2.95
CA PHE A 14 18.65 3.34 2.15
C PHE A 14 18.11 1.93 1.84
N GLN A 15 18.94 1.04 1.30
CA GLN A 15 18.51 -0.32 0.92
C GLN A 15 17.99 -1.11 2.12
N LEU A 16 18.69 -1.04 3.25
CA LEU A 16 18.29 -1.72 4.48
C LEU A 16 16.95 -1.17 4.99
N PHE A 17 16.80 0.14 5.04
CA PHE A 17 15.56 0.79 5.47
C PHE A 17 14.38 0.45 4.54
N ALA A 18 14.55 0.57 3.23
CA ALA A 18 13.52 0.24 2.24
C ALA A 18 13.13 -1.24 2.28
N ARG A 19 14.09 -2.16 2.43
CA ARG A 19 13.84 -3.60 2.56
C ARG A 19 13.05 -3.92 3.84
N THR A 20 13.41 -3.31 4.96
CA THR A 20 12.71 -3.50 6.24
C THR A 20 11.25 -3.03 6.13
N ILE A 21 11.01 -1.80 5.65
CA ILE A 21 9.65 -1.28 5.48
C ILE A 21 8.84 -2.10 4.47
N LYS A 22 9.45 -2.52 3.36
CA LYS A 22 8.79 -3.39 2.38
C LYS A 22 8.41 -4.75 2.97
N LYS A 23 9.30 -5.35 3.76
CA LYS A 23 9.02 -6.63 4.42
C LYS A 23 7.90 -6.49 5.45
N TRP A 24 7.96 -5.44 6.26
CA TRP A 24 6.91 -5.06 7.20
C TRP A 24 5.56 -4.89 6.49
N ALA A 25 5.47 -4.02 5.47
CA ALA A 25 4.23 -3.77 4.73
C ALA A 25 3.64 -5.04 4.06
N LYS A 26 4.50 -5.95 3.55
CA LYS A 26 4.07 -7.23 2.98
C LYS A 26 3.47 -8.20 4.00
N ASN A 27 3.99 -8.16 5.23
CA ASN A 27 3.56 -9.01 6.33
C ASN A 27 2.32 -8.42 7.04
N HIS A 28 2.13 -7.10 6.95
CA HIS A 28 0.95 -6.36 7.42
C HIS A 28 -0.11 -6.16 6.33
N PHE A 29 -0.02 -6.91 5.22
CA PHE A 29 -1.03 -6.93 4.14
C PHE A 29 -1.31 -5.60 3.44
N ILE A 30 -0.45 -4.58 3.59
CA ILE A 30 -0.59 -3.26 2.94
C ILE A 30 0.42 -3.03 1.82
N TYR A 31 0.93 -4.11 1.21
CA TYR A 31 1.79 -4.07 0.04
C TYR A 31 1.18 -4.90 -1.09
N ASP A 32 0.44 -4.23 -1.98
CA ASP A 32 -0.01 -4.76 -3.27
C ASP A 32 -0.64 -3.64 -4.11
N GLY A 33 0.09 -3.15 -5.12
CA GLY A 33 -0.40 -2.06 -5.97
C GLY A 33 -1.62 -2.44 -6.81
N GLN A 34 -1.85 -3.73 -7.07
CA GLN A 34 -2.99 -4.22 -7.87
C GLN A 34 -4.29 -4.08 -7.08
N PHE A 35 -4.27 -4.44 -5.80
CA PHE A 35 -5.41 -4.31 -4.88
C PHE A 35 -5.56 -2.91 -4.26
N GLY A 36 -4.74 -1.95 -4.68
CA GLY A 36 -4.85 -0.56 -4.25
C GLY A 36 -4.09 -0.24 -2.97
N PHE A 37 -3.08 -1.03 -2.62
CA PHE A 37 -2.17 -0.75 -1.52
C PHE A 37 -0.86 -0.11 -2.00
N LEU A 38 0.09 0.06 -1.08
CA LEU A 38 1.40 0.63 -1.38
C LEU A 38 2.18 -0.30 -2.33
N ASN A 39 2.92 0.29 -3.26
CA ASN A 39 3.83 -0.44 -4.15
C ASN A 39 5.28 -0.02 -3.92
N GLY A 40 6.21 -0.65 -4.66
CA GLY A 40 7.64 -0.39 -4.51
C GLY A 40 8.03 1.07 -4.79
N ALA A 41 7.40 1.72 -5.77
CA ALA A 41 7.67 3.13 -6.08
C ALA A 41 7.18 4.03 -4.95
N THR A 42 5.97 3.80 -4.45
CA THR A 42 5.40 4.54 -3.31
C THR A 42 6.29 4.42 -2.08
N LEU A 43 6.62 3.20 -1.66
CA LEU A 43 7.47 2.98 -0.48
C LEU A 43 8.84 3.62 -0.63
N ASN A 44 9.46 3.56 -1.81
CA ASN A 44 10.76 4.19 -2.03
C ASN A 44 10.69 5.70 -1.85
N VAL A 45 9.66 6.37 -2.36
CA VAL A 45 9.49 7.83 -2.17
C VAL A 45 9.29 8.16 -0.70
N LEU A 46 8.43 7.41 -0.01
CA LEU A 46 8.16 7.62 1.41
C LEU A 46 9.42 7.46 2.27
N VAL A 47 10.18 6.40 2.01
CA VAL A 47 11.45 6.07 2.68
C VAL A 47 12.52 7.13 2.39
N ILE A 48 12.66 7.55 1.13
CA ILE A 48 13.63 8.58 0.73
C ILE A 48 13.32 9.92 1.40
N LYS A 49 12.03 10.33 1.48
CA LYS A 49 11.67 11.59 2.13
C LYS A 49 12.12 11.61 3.59
N VAL A 50 11.83 10.55 4.34
CA VAL A 50 12.27 10.41 5.74
C VAL A 50 13.79 10.39 5.83
N LEU A 51 14.46 9.64 4.94
CA LEU A 51 15.92 9.54 4.95
C LEU A 51 16.60 10.90 4.68
N LEU A 52 16.06 11.71 3.76
CA LEU A 52 16.60 13.04 3.47
C LEU A 52 16.37 14.04 4.62
N LEU A 53 15.23 13.93 5.33
CA LEU A 53 14.94 14.76 6.50
C LEU A 53 15.82 14.41 7.72
N TYR A 54 16.30 13.16 7.80
CA TYR A 54 17.04 12.63 8.95
C TYR A 54 18.33 11.91 8.53
N PHE A 55 19.08 12.52 7.61
CA PHE A 55 20.24 11.95 6.87
C PHE A 55 21.26 11.16 7.73
N ASP A 56 21.66 11.71 8.88
CA ASP A 56 22.67 11.09 9.76
C ASP A 56 22.11 10.18 10.87
N SER A 57 20.81 9.91 10.84
CA SER A 57 20.18 9.12 11.90
C SER A 57 20.44 7.62 11.78
N SER A 58 20.28 6.92 12.91
CA SER A 58 20.31 5.46 12.98
C SER A 58 19.08 4.86 12.27
N LEU A 59 19.19 3.60 11.82
CA LEU A 59 18.07 2.89 11.18
C LEU A 59 16.82 2.84 12.09
N LEU A 60 17.02 2.60 13.38
CA LEU A 60 15.92 2.55 14.35
C LEU A 60 15.19 3.89 14.45
N TYR A 61 15.94 5.00 14.46
CA TYR A 61 15.35 6.34 14.49
C TYR A 61 14.63 6.66 13.17
N LEU A 62 15.17 6.24 12.02
CA LEU A 62 14.52 6.38 10.73
C LEU A 62 13.21 5.60 10.64
N LEU A 63 13.17 4.36 11.17
CA LEU A 63 11.93 3.60 11.31
C LEU A 63 10.93 4.37 12.15
N GLN A 64 11.32 4.83 13.34
CA GLN A 64 10.43 5.62 14.21
C GLN A 64 9.88 6.86 13.50
N LYS A 65 10.73 7.61 12.80
CA LYS A 65 10.31 8.79 12.05
C LYS A 65 9.41 8.46 10.86
N PHE A 66 9.59 7.30 10.22
CA PHE A 66 8.69 6.85 9.17
C PHE A 66 7.26 6.69 9.67
N PHE A 67 7.08 5.93 10.74
CA PHE A 67 5.76 5.67 11.30
C PHE A 67 5.12 6.94 11.86
N GLN A 68 5.85 7.72 12.66
CA GLN A 68 5.36 9.00 13.19
C GLN A 68 4.92 9.95 12.07
N THR A 69 5.75 10.10 11.02
CA THR A 69 5.44 11.00 9.90
C THR A 69 4.17 10.56 9.18
N TYR A 70 4.05 9.28 8.80
CA TYR A 70 2.97 8.84 7.91
C TYR A 70 1.69 8.40 8.62
N MET A 71 1.75 8.09 9.92
CA MET A 71 0.53 7.88 10.72
C MET A 71 -0.22 9.21 10.97
N GLU A 72 0.52 10.31 11.15
CA GLU A 72 -0.03 11.65 11.38
C GLU A 72 -0.17 12.49 10.10
N TRP A 73 0.30 11.97 8.95
CA TRP A 73 0.27 12.71 7.70
C TRP A 73 -1.16 13.01 7.27
N ASP A 74 -1.47 14.29 7.06
CA ASP A 74 -2.70 14.69 6.40
C ASP A 74 -2.58 14.38 4.89
N TRP A 75 -3.23 13.30 4.48
CA TRP A 75 -3.21 12.80 3.10
C TRP A 75 -3.95 13.68 2.08
N GLN A 76 -4.53 14.81 2.50
CA GLN A 76 -4.87 15.90 1.58
C GLN A 76 -3.60 16.54 0.98
N ASN A 77 -2.47 16.46 1.69
CA ASN A 77 -1.18 16.97 1.25
C ASN A 77 -0.40 15.94 0.41
N ILE A 78 0.37 16.46 -0.53
CA ILE A 78 1.16 15.69 -1.48
C ILE A 78 2.49 15.30 -0.84
N VAL A 79 2.86 14.02 -0.95
CA VAL A 79 4.23 13.60 -0.66
C VAL A 79 5.09 13.78 -1.91
N SER A 80 5.91 14.83 -1.91
CA SER A 80 6.93 15.09 -2.94
C SER A 80 8.33 15.20 -2.35
N LEU A 81 9.33 14.95 -3.19
CA LEU A 81 10.75 15.19 -2.91
C LEU A 81 11.26 16.52 -3.49
N ASP A 82 10.44 17.28 -4.23
CA ASP A 82 10.90 18.51 -4.90
C ASP A 82 11.16 19.66 -3.95
N GLU A 83 10.38 19.73 -2.87
CA GLU A 83 10.56 20.66 -1.74
C GLU A 83 12.01 20.62 -1.22
N LEU A 84 12.65 19.46 -1.31
CA LEU A 84 14.02 19.23 -0.88
C LEU A 84 15.07 19.57 -1.95
N THR A 85 14.64 19.98 -3.15
CA THR A 85 15.51 20.27 -4.31
C THR A 85 15.33 21.67 -4.89
N ASN A 86 14.51 22.53 -4.25
CA ASN A 86 14.18 23.89 -4.72
C ASN A 86 13.67 23.95 -6.17
N LYS A 87 12.97 22.88 -6.63
CA LYS A 87 12.34 22.84 -7.95
C LYS A 87 10.84 23.10 -7.82
N PRO A 88 10.24 23.94 -8.69
CA PRO A 88 8.79 24.12 -8.68
C PRO A 88 8.08 22.80 -9.04
N LEU A 89 6.96 22.55 -8.37
CA LEU A 89 6.14 21.38 -8.62
C LEU A 89 5.47 21.51 -9.99
N SER A 90 5.89 20.71 -10.96
CA SER A 90 5.33 20.68 -12.32
C SER A 90 4.13 19.73 -12.48
N TRP A 91 3.53 19.29 -11.36
CA TRP A 91 2.41 18.36 -11.35
C TRP A 91 1.12 19.05 -10.89
N SER A 92 0.01 18.76 -11.55
CA SER A 92 -1.31 19.36 -11.27
C SER A 92 -2.32 18.30 -10.84
N SER A 93 -2.88 18.47 -9.64
CA SER A 93 -3.96 17.61 -9.12
C SER A 93 -5.21 17.66 -9.99
N MET A 94 -5.54 18.84 -10.51
CA MET A 94 -6.70 19.03 -11.37
C MET A 94 -6.54 18.30 -12.70
N GLU A 95 -5.35 18.34 -13.30
CA GLU A 95 -5.08 17.60 -14.54
C GLU A 95 -5.14 16.09 -14.34
N GLU A 96 -4.55 15.57 -13.25
CA GLU A 96 -4.59 14.15 -12.95
C GLU A 96 -6.02 13.68 -12.65
N LEU A 97 -6.77 14.43 -11.84
CA LEU A 97 -8.18 14.14 -11.55
C LEU A 97 -9.01 14.12 -12.83
N ASN A 98 -8.86 15.10 -13.72
CA ASN A 98 -9.58 15.14 -15.00
C ASN A 98 -9.25 13.92 -15.89
N LYS A 99 -7.98 13.49 -15.93
CA LYS A 99 -7.58 12.27 -16.65
C LYS A 99 -8.24 11.04 -16.05
N ARG A 100 -8.26 10.91 -14.72
CA ARG A 100 -8.92 9.80 -14.01
C ARG A 100 -10.42 9.79 -14.25
N LYS A 101 -11.08 10.94 -14.15
CA LYS A 101 -12.52 11.07 -14.46
C LYS A 101 -12.80 10.56 -15.88
N ARG A 102 -12.01 10.94 -16.89
CA ARG A 102 -12.21 10.39 -18.25
C ARG A 102 -12.10 8.86 -18.35
N ILE A 103 -11.25 8.24 -17.53
CA ILE A 103 -11.09 6.78 -17.49
C ILE A 103 -12.30 6.12 -16.83
N PHE A 104 -12.72 6.62 -15.66
CA PHE A 104 -13.78 6.02 -14.86
C PHE A 104 -15.20 6.34 -15.37
N PHE A 105 -15.37 7.46 -16.09
CA PHE A 105 -16.69 7.94 -16.47
C PHE A 105 -17.21 7.37 -17.79
N GLY A 106 -16.37 6.64 -18.54
CA GLY A 106 -16.70 6.23 -19.91
C GLY A 106 -17.09 7.40 -20.82
N LYS A 107 -17.37 7.15 -22.09
CA LYS A 107 -17.96 8.18 -22.99
C LYS A 107 -19.50 8.15 -23.00
N LYS A 108 -20.14 7.30 -22.18
CA LYS A 108 -21.59 7.15 -22.19
C LYS A 108 -22.23 8.23 -21.32
N PHE A 109 -22.71 9.27 -21.97
CA PHE A 109 -23.64 10.24 -21.39
C PHE A 109 -24.85 9.51 -20.80
N GLY A 110 -25.13 9.68 -19.51
CA GLY A 110 -26.44 9.40 -18.91
C GLY A 110 -26.52 8.32 -17.82
N GLU A 111 -25.49 7.51 -17.58
CA GLU A 111 -25.45 6.63 -16.41
C GLU A 111 -24.78 7.38 -15.24
N MET A 112 -25.43 7.43 -14.06
CA MET A 112 -24.75 7.88 -12.84
C MET A 112 -23.52 6.99 -12.66
N ASN A 113 -22.34 7.57 -12.82
CA ASN A 113 -21.10 6.81 -12.82
C ASN A 113 -20.85 6.32 -11.39
N ARG A 114 -21.16 5.04 -11.17
CA ARG A 114 -20.75 4.28 -9.97
C ARG A 114 -19.29 4.53 -9.58
N LEU A 115 -18.45 4.77 -10.58
CA LEU A 115 -17.00 4.95 -10.44
C LEU A 115 -16.54 6.39 -10.23
N GLU A 116 -17.44 7.37 -10.07
CA GLU A 116 -17.08 8.78 -9.87
C GLU A 116 -16.22 8.98 -8.61
N ASN A 117 -16.67 8.44 -7.47
CA ASN A 117 -15.94 8.52 -6.20
C ASN A 117 -14.56 7.87 -6.29
N HIS A 118 -14.42 6.83 -7.12
CA HIS A 118 -13.18 6.08 -7.33
C HIS A 118 -12.15 6.83 -8.21
N ALA A 119 -12.58 7.90 -8.89
CA ALA A 119 -11.66 8.80 -9.60
C ALA A 119 -10.91 9.74 -8.65
N ASN A 120 -11.37 9.92 -7.41
CA ASN A 120 -10.76 10.84 -6.45
C ASN A 120 -9.30 10.48 -6.14
N LEU A 121 -8.49 11.50 -5.84
CA LEU A 121 -7.10 11.35 -5.45
C LEU A 121 -7.02 11.17 -3.94
N ILE A 122 -6.94 9.92 -3.48
CA ILE A 122 -7.07 9.56 -2.06
C ILE A 122 -5.77 9.71 -1.27
N MET A 123 -4.65 9.26 -1.85
CA MET A 123 -3.29 9.44 -1.35
C MET A 123 -2.39 9.80 -2.53
N ILE A 124 -1.62 10.88 -2.41
CA ILE A 124 -0.76 11.39 -3.49
C ILE A 124 0.71 11.29 -3.09
N VAL A 125 1.43 10.37 -3.74
CA VAL A 125 2.88 10.23 -3.60
C VAL A 125 3.51 10.38 -4.97
N LEU A 126 4.31 11.41 -5.18
CA LEU A 126 4.82 11.74 -6.51
C LEU A 126 6.16 11.08 -6.82
N THR A 127 6.27 10.55 -8.04
CA THR A 127 7.54 10.02 -8.54
C THR A 127 8.62 11.12 -8.61
N PRO A 128 9.88 10.79 -8.28
CA PRO A 128 10.99 11.72 -8.42
C PRO A 128 11.53 11.69 -9.84
N GLY A 129 11.29 12.77 -10.59
CA GLY A 129 11.75 12.94 -11.96
C GLY A 129 10.65 13.48 -12.87
N TYR A 130 10.99 13.77 -14.12
CA TYR A 130 10.02 14.14 -15.15
C TYR A 130 9.76 12.94 -16.09
N PRO A 131 8.50 12.66 -16.48
CA PRO A 131 7.27 13.29 -15.99
C PRO A 131 6.91 12.81 -14.57
N LYS A 132 6.32 13.71 -13.78
CA LYS A 132 5.80 13.39 -12.44
C LYS A 132 4.48 12.66 -12.55
N GLN A 133 4.31 11.64 -11.72
CA GLN A 133 3.09 10.85 -11.64
C GLN A 133 2.81 10.49 -10.19
N ASN A 134 1.53 10.41 -9.82
CA ASN A 134 1.13 9.79 -8.57
C ASN A 134 1.40 8.28 -8.63
N CYS A 135 2.32 7.78 -7.83
CA CYS A 135 2.62 6.35 -7.76
C CYS A 135 1.69 5.57 -6.80
N SER A 136 0.85 6.25 -6.01
CA SER A 136 -0.21 5.64 -5.19
C SER A 136 -1.60 5.76 -5.84
N PHE A 137 -1.67 5.86 -7.17
CA PHE A 137 -2.90 6.12 -7.92
C PHE A 137 -3.99 5.04 -7.78
N ASN A 138 -3.68 3.83 -7.33
CA ASN A 138 -4.67 2.78 -7.09
C ASN A 138 -5.25 2.78 -5.66
N VAL A 139 -4.71 3.61 -4.75
CA VAL A 139 -5.25 3.73 -3.39
C VAL A 139 -6.68 4.24 -3.43
N ASN A 140 -7.57 3.56 -2.72
CA ASN A 140 -8.99 3.85 -2.63
C ASN A 140 -9.40 4.13 -1.17
N TYR A 141 -10.71 4.29 -0.92
CA TYR A 141 -11.20 4.64 0.40
C TYR A 141 -10.93 3.54 1.45
N SER A 142 -11.12 2.25 1.10
CA SER A 142 -10.83 1.13 2.00
C SER A 142 -9.35 1.01 2.30
N THR A 143 -8.52 0.98 1.26
CA THR A 143 -7.08 0.74 1.42
C THR A 143 -6.40 1.90 2.12
N ARG A 144 -6.85 3.15 1.92
CA ARG A 144 -6.37 4.30 2.71
C ARG A 144 -6.60 4.08 4.21
N GLN A 145 -7.82 3.71 4.61
CA GLN A 145 -8.15 3.47 6.01
C GLN A 145 -7.29 2.35 6.61
N ILE A 146 -7.09 1.26 5.87
CA ILE A 146 -6.27 0.12 6.30
C ILE A 146 -4.79 0.54 6.41
N ILE A 147 -4.25 1.26 5.43
CA ILE A 147 -2.87 1.78 5.47
C ILE A 147 -2.65 2.66 6.70
N GLN A 148 -3.56 3.60 6.98
CA GLN A 148 -3.45 4.49 8.14
C GLN A 148 -3.52 3.71 9.46
N LYS A 149 -4.47 2.77 9.57
CA LYS A 149 -4.60 1.87 10.73
C LYS A 149 -3.33 1.05 10.96
N GLU A 150 -2.76 0.45 9.91
CA GLU A 150 -1.55 -0.35 10.03
C GLU A 150 -0.31 0.48 10.35
N LEU A 151 -0.22 1.73 9.86
CA LEU A 151 0.85 2.64 10.26
C LEU A 151 0.78 2.99 11.76
N GLU A 152 -0.42 3.23 12.29
CA GLU A 152 -0.64 3.48 13.71
C GLU A 152 -0.28 2.25 14.57
N ILE A 153 -0.80 1.07 14.19
CA ILE A 153 -0.47 -0.21 14.85
C ILE A 153 1.04 -0.47 14.80
N GLY A 154 1.65 -0.28 13.63
CA GLY A 154 3.09 -0.43 13.42
C GLY A 154 3.92 0.50 14.31
N ASN A 155 3.49 1.75 14.48
CA ASN A 155 4.13 2.70 15.41
C ASN A 155 4.08 2.21 16.85
N ASN A 156 2.90 1.80 17.31
CA ASN A 156 2.70 1.33 18.69
C ASN A 156 3.51 0.06 18.99
N MET A 157 3.52 -0.89 18.06
CA MET A 157 4.34 -2.11 18.15
C MET A 157 5.84 -1.79 18.15
N LEU A 158 6.29 -0.83 17.33
CA LEU A 158 7.69 -0.40 17.27
C LEU A 158 8.15 0.22 18.61
N ILE A 159 7.33 1.10 19.18
CA ILE A 159 7.60 1.73 20.49
C ILE A 159 7.70 0.66 21.57
N ASN A 160 6.76 -0.29 21.61
CA ASN A 160 6.78 -1.39 22.56
C ASN A 160 8.07 -2.24 22.42
N ALA A 161 8.41 -2.66 21.19
CA ALA A 161 9.62 -3.45 20.92
C ALA A 161 10.91 -2.73 21.34
N LYS A 162 10.98 -1.41 21.11
CA LYS A 162 12.12 -0.56 21.48
C LYS A 162 12.27 -0.38 22.99
N ASN A 163 11.16 -0.25 23.72
CA ASN A 163 11.16 0.01 25.17
C ASN A 163 11.26 -1.26 26.02
N THR A 164 11.29 -2.44 25.39
CA THR A 164 11.43 -3.72 26.09
C THR A 164 12.90 -4.00 26.39
N TYR A 165 13.30 -3.98 27.66
CA TYR A 165 14.70 -4.23 28.10
C TYR A 165 15.07 -5.72 28.15
N GLU A 166 14.09 -6.58 28.46
CA GLU A 166 14.33 -8.02 28.55
C GLU A 166 14.63 -8.59 27.15
N LYS A 167 15.81 -9.19 26.98
CA LYS A 167 16.32 -9.60 25.65
C LYS A 167 15.37 -10.55 24.91
N MET A 168 14.81 -11.56 25.58
CA MET A 168 13.92 -12.53 24.94
C MET A 168 12.60 -11.89 24.51
N SER A 169 12.00 -11.09 25.39
CA SER A 169 10.76 -10.36 25.13
C SER A 169 10.94 -9.33 24.00
N SER A 170 12.07 -8.62 23.97
CA SER A 170 12.42 -7.69 22.90
C SER A 170 12.50 -8.38 21.53
N ILE A 171 13.19 -9.52 21.44
CA ILE A 171 13.27 -10.29 20.19
C ILE A 171 11.89 -10.72 19.71
N ASN A 172 11.02 -11.18 20.62
CA ASN A 172 9.66 -11.57 20.28
C ASN A 172 8.83 -10.37 19.81
N ASN A 173 8.96 -9.20 20.44
CA ASN A 173 8.29 -7.97 20.04
C ASN A 173 8.75 -7.49 18.66
N TRP A 174 10.05 -7.58 18.35
CA TRP A 174 10.57 -7.28 17.01
C TRP A 174 10.09 -8.25 15.94
N LYS A 175 10.02 -9.55 16.27
CA LYS A 175 9.44 -10.57 15.37
C LYS A 175 7.97 -10.29 15.11
N LYS A 176 7.21 -9.97 16.15
CA LYS A 176 5.79 -9.61 16.05
C LYS A 176 5.60 -8.34 15.21
N TRP A 177 6.38 -7.30 15.49
CA TRP A 177 6.37 -6.07 14.71
C TRP A 177 6.67 -6.31 13.23
N LEU A 178 7.65 -7.16 12.89
CA LEU A 178 7.99 -7.41 11.49
C LEU A 178 7.01 -8.34 10.78
N ASN A 179 6.49 -9.36 11.47
CA ASN A 179 5.66 -10.42 10.88
C ASN A 179 4.17 -10.14 10.90
N GLY A 180 3.72 -9.19 11.71
CA GLY A 180 2.31 -8.90 11.87
C GLY A 180 1.54 -10.08 12.48
N VAL A 181 0.32 -10.22 12.00
CA VAL A 181 -0.74 -11.09 12.52
C VAL A 181 -1.29 -11.94 11.38
N ASN A 182 -2.06 -12.97 11.69
CA ASN A 182 -2.66 -13.81 10.67
C ASN A 182 -3.86 -13.10 10.04
N PHE A 183 -3.91 -13.03 8.71
CA PHE A 183 -5.00 -12.36 7.99
C PHE A 183 -6.39 -12.92 8.34
N LEU A 184 -6.48 -14.23 8.61
CA LEU A 184 -7.73 -14.91 8.98
C LEU A 184 -8.22 -14.58 10.40
N ASP A 185 -7.37 -13.97 11.22
CA ASP A 185 -7.71 -13.53 12.56
C ASP A 185 -8.06 -12.02 12.60
N GLU A 186 -7.84 -11.29 11.50
CA GLU A 186 -8.04 -9.84 11.41
C GLU A 186 -9.49 -9.39 11.26
N TYR A 187 -10.35 -10.24 10.70
CA TYR A 187 -11.72 -9.90 10.33
C TYR A 187 -12.71 -10.95 10.83
N LYS A 188 -13.95 -10.50 11.06
CA LYS A 188 -15.06 -11.39 11.43
C LYS A 188 -15.74 -12.03 10.23
N HIS A 189 -15.63 -11.39 9.07
CA HIS A 189 -16.32 -11.77 7.84
C HIS A 189 -15.33 -11.76 6.68
N TYR A 190 -15.44 -12.77 5.82
CA TYR A 190 -14.58 -12.96 4.65
C TYR A 190 -15.42 -13.29 3.43
N LEU A 191 -14.98 -12.78 2.28
CA LEU A 191 -15.46 -13.21 0.97
C LEU A 191 -14.32 -13.97 0.29
N LEU A 192 -14.57 -15.25 0.00
CA LEU A 192 -13.62 -16.08 -0.74
C LEU A 192 -13.94 -16.03 -2.23
N ILE A 193 -12.93 -15.76 -3.04
CA ILE A 193 -13.02 -15.79 -4.49
C ILE A 193 -12.16 -16.96 -4.97
N LEU A 194 -12.81 -18.00 -5.51
CA LEU A 194 -12.14 -19.14 -6.11
C LEU A 194 -12.15 -19.00 -7.63
N CYS A 195 -10.96 -18.96 -8.23
CA CYS A 195 -10.78 -19.06 -9.67
C CYS A 195 -10.61 -20.54 -10.03
N ILE A 196 -11.59 -21.12 -10.71
CA ILE A 196 -11.57 -22.53 -11.12
C ILE A 196 -11.70 -22.59 -12.64
N SER A 197 -10.86 -23.40 -13.29
CA SER A 197 -10.93 -23.65 -14.73
C SER A 197 -10.90 -25.15 -15.00
N THR A 198 -11.72 -25.59 -15.96
CA THR A 198 -11.80 -26.98 -16.42
C THR A 198 -10.87 -27.25 -17.62
N HIS A 199 -10.11 -26.26 -18.07
CA HIS A 199 -9.19 -26.42 -19.20
C HIS A 199 -7.90 -27.12 -18.78
N TYR A 200 -7.44 -28.07 -19.60
CA TYR A 200 -6.17 -28.77 -19.40
C TYR A 200 -4.94 -27.86 -19.61
N ASN A 201 -5.09 -26.71 -20.25
CA ASN A 201 -4.00 -25.77 -20.50
C ASN A 201 -3.72 -24.89 -19.27
N LEU A 202 -2.65 -25.21 -18.54
CA LEU A 202 -2.21 -24.48 -17.35
C LEU A 202 -1.99 -22.97 -17.61
N LYS A 203 -1.52 -22.59 -18.80
CA LYS A 203 -1.22 -21.19 -19.12
C LYS A 203 -2.51 -20.36 -19.27
N GLU A 204 -3.55 -20.96 -19.84
CA GLU A 204 -4.87 -20.32 -19.96
C GLU A 204 -5.53 -20.16 -18.60
N ASN A 205 -5.38 -21.15 -17.71
CA ASN A 205 -5.92 -21.10 -16.35
C ASN A 205 -5.28 -19.94 -15.55
N VAL A 206 -3.95 -19.80 -15.62
CA VAL A 206 -3.24 -18.70 -14.97
C VAL A 206 -3.68 -17.35 -15.53
N ASN A 207 -3.83 -17.23 -16.85
CA ASN A 207 -4.30 -15.99 -17.48
C ASN A 207 -5.74 -15.64 -17.07
N TYR A 208 -6.61 -16.64 -16.92
CA TYR A 208 -7.97 -16.45 -16.42
C TYR A 208 -7.95 -15.93 -14.98
N CYS A 209 -7.13 -16.51 -14.10
CA CYS A 209 -7.04 -16.02 -12.72
C CYS A 209 -6.44 -14.61 -12.64
N HIS A 210 -5.41 -14.29 -13.44
CA HIS A 210 -4.90 -12.91 -13.54
C HIS A 210 -5.98 -11.93 -14.05
N TYR A 211 -6.83 -12.36 -14.99
CA TYR A 211 -7.95 -11.56 -15.47
C TYR A 211 -8.94 -11.28 -14.33
N VAL A 212 -9.33 -12.31 -13.56
CA VAL A 212 -10.20 -12.16 -12.38
C VAL A 212 -9.56 -11.23 -11.36
N GLU A 213 -8.30 -11.46 -11.00
CA GLU A 213 -7.56 -10.63 -10.03
C GLU A 213 -7.49 -9.17 -10.43
N SER A 214 -7.32 -8.87 -11.74
CA SER A 214 -7.28 -7.49 -12.25
C SER A 214 -8.61 -6.74 -12.05
N ARG A 215 -9.72 -7.48 -11.89
CA ARG A 215 -11.08 -6.94 -11.74
C ARG A 215 -11.55 -6.87 -10.30
N ILE A 216 -10.97 -7.62 -9.37
CA ILE A 216 -11.37 -7.60 -7.95
C ILE A 216 -11.43 -6.17 -7.40
N ARG A 217 -10.41 -5.35 -7.64
CA ARG A 217 -10.42 -3.96 -7.16
C ARG A 217 -11.51 -3.12 -7.83
N LEU A 218 -11.57 -3.15 -9.16
CA LEU A 218 -12.41 -2.26 -9.96
C LEU A 218 -13.90 -2.61 -9.91
N GLU A 219 -14.22 -3.91 -9.85
CA GLU A 219 -15.58 -4.41 -9.97
C GLU A 219 -16.16 -4.82 -8.62
N LEU A 220 -15.35 -5.34 -7.68
CA LEU A 220 -15.86 -5.88 -6.42
C LEU A 220 -15.59 -4.97 -5.22
N VAL A 221 -14.34 -4.57 -5.00
CA VAL A 221 -13.98 -3.70 -3.85
C VAL A 221 -14.71 -2.36 -3.97
N PHE A 222 -14.69 -1.75 -5.15
CA PHE A 222 -15.42 -0.51 -5.40
C PHE A 222 -16.93 -0.64 -5.22
N SER A 223 -17.50 -1.79 -5.60
CA SER A 223 -18.91 -2.09 -5.38
C SER A 223 -19.28 -2.18 -3.91
N ILE A 224 -18.40 -2.77 -3.11
CA ILE A 224 -18.58 -2.94 -1.67
C ILE A 224 -18.44 -1.61 -0.93
N GLU A 225 -17.55 -0.72 -1.40
CA GLU A 225 -17.35 0.61 -0.82
C GLU A 225 -18.59 1.53 -0.95
N ASP A 226 -19.48 1.26 -1.90
CA ASP A 226 -20.72 2.02 -2.07
C ASP A 226 -21.80 1.64 -1.02
N ASP A 227 -21.61 0.55 -0.27
CA ASP A 227 -22.54 0.11 0.77
C ASP A 227 -22.21 0.74 2.13
N ASN A 228 -23.14 1.54 2.65
CA ASN A 228 -22.99 2.24 3.93
C ASN A 228 -22.85 1.30 5.15
N LEU A 229 -23.23 0.02 5.03
CA LEU A 229 -23.07 -0.97 6.09
C LEU A 229 -21.64 -1.51 6.21
N ILE A 230 -20.81 -1.32 5.17
CA ILE A 230 -19.45 -1.88 5.10
C ILE A 230 -18.42 -0.78 5.32
N LYS A 231 -17.62 -0.93 6.38
CA LYS A 231 -16.62 0.09 6.76
C LYS A 231 -15.46 0.20 5.76
N TYR A 232 -14.93 -0.94 5.31
CA TYR A 232 -13.90 -1.07 4.29
C TYR A 232 -13.79 -2.52 3.82
N ALA A 233 -13.24 -2.75 2.63
CA ALA A 233 -12.90 -4.07 2.11
C ALA A 233 -11.37 -4.24 1.94
N HIS A 234 -10.83 -5.33 2.46
CA HIS A 234 -9.41 -5.67 2.37
C HIS A 234 -9.20 -6.83 1.39
N ALA A 235 -8.89 -6.52 0.13
CA ALA A 235 -8.56 -7.54 -0.86
C ALA A 235 -7.09 -7.97 -0.75
N PHE A 236 -6.85 -9.28 -0.76
CA PHE A 236 -5.52 -9.86 -0.63
C PHE A 236 -5.43 -11.16 -1.42
N SER A 237 -4.41 -11.30 -2.26
CA SER A 237 -4.11 -12.55 -2.98
C SER A 237 -2.80 -13.16 -2.48
N LYS A 238 -2.92 -14.14 -1.57
CA LYS A 238 -1.87 -15.14 -1.33
C LYS A 238 -2.50 -16.47 -0.95
N GLU A 239 -2.21 -17.49 -1.74
CA GLU A 239 -2.67 -18.89 -1.57
C GLU A 239 -2.37 -19.46 -0.16
N ASN A 240 -1.29 -19.00 0.46
CA ASN A 240 -0.86 -19.48 1.78
C ASN A 240 -1.89 -19.22 2.90
N TRP A 241 -2.86 -18.32 2.70
CA TRP A 241 -3.83 -17.90 3.72
C TRP A 241 -5.24 -18.45 3.46
N LEU A 242 -5.38 -19.45 2.59
CA LEU A 242 -6.62 -20.20 2.49
C LEU A 242 -6.85 -21.04 3.76
N PRO A 243 -8.10 -21.12 4.28
CA PRO A 243 -8.45 -22.07 5.33
C PRO A 243 -8.07 -23.50 4.95
N ASN A 244 -7.70 -24.31 5.95
CA ASN A 244 -7.21 -25.67 5.70
C ASN A 244 -8.26 -26.54 5.00
N GLU A 245 -9.55 -26.35 5.29
CA GLU A 245 -10.64 -27.09 4.65
C GLU A 245 -10.68 -26.83 3.14
N ILE A 246 -10.33 -25.60 2.72
CA ILE A 246 -10.35 -25.18 1.32
C ILE A 246 -9.10 -25.70 0.61
N LYS A 247 -7.93 -25.62 1.25
CA LYS A 247 -6.70 -26.22 0.73
C LYS A 247 -6.83 -27.72 0.53
N GLN A 248 -7.49 -28.44 1.44
CA GLN A 248 -7.71 -29.89 1.30
C GLN A 248 -8.68 -30.24 0.17
N LYS A 249 -9.65 -29.37 -0.12
CA LYS A 249 -10.68 -29.62 -1.12
C LYS A 249 -10.27 -29.19 -2.54
N TYR A 250 -9.40 -28.18 -2.66
CA TYR A 250 -9.08 -27.53 -3.93
C TYR A 250 -7.58 -27.31 -4.22
N GLY A 251 -6.68 -27.66 -3.29
CA GLY A 251 -5.22 -27.61 -3.47
C GLY A 251 -4.63 -28.93 -3.91
#